data_AF-M0GUW0-F1
#
_entry.id   AF-M0GUW0-F1
#
_cell.length_a   1.000
_cell.length_b   1.000
_cell.length_c   1.000
_cell.angle_alpha   90.00
_cell.angle_beta   90.00
_cell.angle_gamma   90.00
#
_symmetry.space_group_name_H-M   'P 1'
#
loop_
_entity.id
_entity.type
_entity.pdbx_description
1 polymer ?
#
loop_
_entity_poly.entity_id
_entity_poly.type
_entity_poly.pdbx_seq_one_letter_code
_entity_poly.pdbx_strand_id
1 'polypeptide(L)'
;MGILQADRDSRPAQYERNEGYLEWQDASRIANELSVEEIIERVKALEERRREYETQFESTDPKEVSVFDYGDHDTIHDRMTAVSEWQGVIRDIRLYELARQLSQNDGHLIPA
;
A
#
# COMPACT_ATOMS: atom_id res chain seq x y z
N MET A 1 13.39 -9.83 -13.33
CA MET A 1 13.51 -9.12 -14.62
C MET A 1 13.10 -7.68 -14.38
N GLY A 2 13.97 -6.70 -14.62
CA GLY A 2 13.72 -5.27 -14.37
C GLY A 2 13.95 -4.47 -15.65
N ILE A 3 13.04 -3.53 -15.94
CA ILE A 3 13.08 -2.68 -17.13
C ILE A 3 13.92 -1.42 -16.85
N LEU A 4 14.78 -1.08 -17.82
CA LEU A 4 15.78 -0.02 -17.75
C LEU A 4 15.22 1.27 -18.33
N GLN A 5 15.31 2.38 -17.60
CA GLN A 5 15.25 3.71 -18.20
C GLN A 5 16.56 4.42 -17.86
N ALA A 6 17.38 4.65 -18.89
CA ALA A 6 18.69 5.26 -18.75
C ALA A 6 18.54 6.79 -18.77
N ASP A 7 18.54 7.41 -17.59
CA ASP A 7 18.76 8.85 -17.48
C ASP A 7 20.23 9.14 -17.83
N ARG A 8 20.44 9.96 -18.86
CA ARG A 8 21.72 10.12 -19.54
C ARG A 8 22.45 11.40 -19.14
N ASP A 9 22.22 11.96 -17.94
CA ASP A 9 22.85 13.24 -17.59
C ASP A 9 23.34 13.41 -16.13
N SER A 10 23.49 12.35 -15.34
CA SER A 10 24.12 12.49 -14.00
C SER A 10 24.93 11.26 -13.57
N ARG A 11 26.23 11.45 -13.32
CA ARG A 11 27.14 10.49 -12.67
C ARG A 11 27.40 10.97 -11.23
N PRO A 12 27.40 10.13 -10.19
CA PRO A 12 27.23 8.67 -10.18
C PRO A 12 25.75 8.25 -10.21
N ALA A 13 25.46 7.12 -10.85
CA ALA A 13 24.12 6.55 -10.90
C ALA A 13 23.67 6.15 -9.50
N GLN A 14 22.90 7.02 -8.84
CA GLN A 14 22.15 6.62 -7.65
C GLN A 14 21.01 5.73 -8.16
N TYR A 15 21.04 4.46 -7.78
CA TYR A 15 19.89 3.58 -7.92
C TYR A 15 18.84 4.04 -6.91
N GLU A 16 18.14 5.13 -7.21
CA GLU A 16 16.94 5.45 -6.47
C GLU A 16 15.89 4.46 -6.93
N ARG A 17 15.54 3.53 -6.03
CA ARG A 17 14.41 2.64 -6.23
C ARG A 17 13.20 3.58 -6.33
N ASN A 18 12.72 3.85 -7.54
CA ASN A 18 11.57 4.73 -7.72
C ASN A 18 10.35 3.99 -7.19
N GLU A 19 10.10 4.14 -5.89
CA GLU A 19 9.00 3.48 -5.18
C GLU A 19 7.67 3.84 -5.85
N GLY A 20 7.53 5.07 -6.35
CA GLY A 20 6.38 5.52 -7.10
C GLY A 20 6.16 4.78 -8.43
N TYR A 21 7.23 4.45 -9.18
CA TYR A 21 7.10 3.67 -10.41
C TYR A 21 6.68 2.22 -10.13
N LEU A 22 7.21 1.61 -9.07
CA LEU A 22 6.83 0.25 -8.68
C LEU A 22 5.38 0.19 -8.18
N GLU A 23 4.94 1.17 -7.38
CA GLU A 23 3.55 1.27 -6.94
C GLU A 23 2.60 1.52 -8.12
N TRP A 24 2.98 2.39 -9.06
CA TRP A 24 2.22 2.56 -10.29
C TRP A 24 2.16 1.28 -11.12
N GLN A 25 3.26 0.54 -11.23
CA GLN A 25 3.30 -0.73 -11.97
C GLN A 25 2.37 -1.77 -11.34
N ASP A 26 2.38 -1.90 -10.01
CA ASP A 26 1.51 -2.84 -9.29
C ASP A 26 0.03 -2.42 -9.39
N ALA A 27 -0.27 -1.13 -9.22
CA ALA A 27 -1.63 -0.61 -9.39
C ALA A 27 -2.15 -0.76 -10.83
N SER A 28 -1.28 -0.52 -11.82
CA SER A 28 -1.60 -0.73 -13.23
C SER A 28 -1.89 -2.20 -13.53
N ARG A 29 -1.12 -3.14 -12.94
CA ARG A 29 -1.42 -4.57 -13.06
C ARG A 29 -2.80 -4.89 -12.49
N ILE A 30 -3.09 -4.43 -11.27
CA ILE A 30 -4.39 -4.64 -10.62
C ILE A 30 -5.53 -4.09 -11.48
N ALA A 31 -5.36 -2.88 -12.04
CA ALA A 31 -6.36 -2.24 -12.90
C ALA A 31 -6.61 -3.00 -14.22
N ASN A 32 -5.63 -3.78 -14.70
CA ASN A 32 -5.77 -4.62 -15.89
C ASN A 32 -6.32 -6.03 -15.57
N GLU A 33 -6.02 -6.55 -14.39
CA GLU A 33 -6.40 -7.92 -13.98
C GLU A 33 -7.79 -7.97 -13.33
N LEU A 34 -8.23 -6.90 -12.67
CA LEU A 34 -9.51 -6.83 -11.96
C LEU A 34 -10.44 -5.78 -12.57
N SER A 35 -11.73 -6.07 -12.53
CA SER A 35 -12.77 -5.08 -12.83
C SER A 35 -12.85 -4.00 -11.75
N VAL A 36 -13.43 -2.84 -12.11
CA VAL A 36 -13.65 -1.74 -11.16
C VAL A 36 -14.51 -2.19 -9.98
N GLU A 37 -15.50 -3.04 -10.22
CA GLU A 37 -16.35 -3.61 -9.17
C GLU A 37 -15.54 -4.48 -8.20
N GLU A 38 -14.67 -5.37 -8.71
CA GLU A 38 -13.79 -6.21 -7.87
C GLU A 38 -12.82 -5.37 -7.04
N ILE A 39 -12.26 -4.30 -7.63
CA ILE A 39 -11.39 -3.36 -6.92
C ILE A 39 -12.16 -2.67 -5.79
N ILE A 40 -13.39 -2.21 -6.03
CA ILE A 40 -14.23 -1.57 -5.01
C ILE A 40 -14.55 -2.55 -3.87
N GLU A 41 -14.93 -3.79 -4.17
CA GLU A 41 -15.20 -4.79 -3.15
C GLU A 41 -13.94 -5.13 -2.33
N ARG A 42 -12.77 -5.16 -2.99
CA ARG A 42 -11.50 -5.40 -2.31
C ARG A 42 -11.12 -4.27 -1.37
N VAL A 43 -11.32 -3.01 -1.79
CA VAL A 43 -11.12 -1.83 -0.92
C VAL A 43 -12.03 -1.91 0.30
N LYS A 44 -13.33 -2.19 0.13
CA LYS A 44 -14.26 -2.32 1.26
C LYS A 44 -13.82 -3.38 2.27
N ALA A 45 -13.38 -4.55 1.81
CA ALA A 45 -12.88 -5.61 2.67
C ALA A 45 -11.62 -5.19 3.44
N LEU A 46 -10.71 -4.45 2.79
CA LEU A 46 -9.53 -3.92 3.44
C LEU A 46 -9.87 -2.81 4.44
N GLU A 47 -10.84 -1.95 4.15
CA GLU A 47 -11.31 -0.93 5.09
C GLU A 47 -11.98 -1.53 6.33
N GLU A 48 -12.72 -2.64 6.17
CA GLU A 48 -13.28 -3.39 7.30
C GLU A 48 -12.16 -3.97 8.17
N ARG A 49 -11.15 -4.60 7.54
CA ARG A 49 -9.95 -5.09 8.23
C ARG A 49 -9.20 -3.96 8.95
N ARG A 50 -9.09 -2.79 8.31
CA ARG A 50 -8.49 -1.59 8.92
C ARG A 50 -9.25 -1.19 10.19
N ARG A 51 -10.58 -1.18 10.14
CA ARG A 51 -11.44 -0.85 11.30
C ARG A 51 -11.31 -1.87 12.44
N GLU A 52 -11.10 -3.16 12.12
CA GLU A 52 -10.80 -4.19 13.13
C GLU A 52 -9.51 -3.85 13.88
N TYR A 53 -8.43 -3.50 13.17
CA TYR A 53 -7.17 -3.08 13.80
C TYR A 53 -7.29 -1.74 14.55
N GLU A 54 -8.02 -0.76 14.01
CA GLU A 54 -8.25 0.51 14.70
C GLU A 54 -8.98 0.31 16.03
N THR A 55 -9.94 -0.61 16.07
CA THR A 55 -10.67 -0.98 17.29
C THR A 55 -9.77 -1.76 18.25
N GLN A 56 -8.94 -2.67 17.72
CA GLN A 56 -8.02 -3.48 18.52
C GLN A 56 -6.94 -2.64 19.21
N PHE A 57 -6.40 -1.65 18.51
CA PHE A 57 -5.31 -0.80 19.01
C PHE A 57 -5.76 0.55 19.54
N GLU A 58 -7.07 0.85 19.48
CA GLU A 58 -7.66 2.13 19.86
C GLU A 58 -6.93 3.33 19.24
N SER A 59 -6.42 3.13 18.02
CA SER A 59 -5.59 4.09 17.28
C SER A 59 -6.04 4.13 15.83
N THR A 60 -5.85 5.27 15.16
CA THR A 60 -6.12 5.44 13.73
C THR A 60 -4.88 5.32 12.85
N ASP A 61 -3.69 5.32 13.47
CA ASP A 61 -2.41 5.17 12.77
C ASP A 61 -1.56 4.06 13.43
N PRO A 62 -1.12 3.04 12.68
CA PRO A 62 -0.23 2.01 13.19
C PRO A 62 1.11 2.53 13.72
N LYS A 63 1.57 3.70 13.26
CA LYS A 63 2.83 4.29 13.73
C LYS A 63 2.74 4.87 15.13
N GLU A 64 1.54 5.22 15.57
CA GLU A 64 1.28 5.75 16.91
C GLU A 64 1.13 4.62 17.94
N VAL A 65 1.03 3.36 17.50
CA VAL A 65 0.92 2.21 18.40
C VAL A 65 2.29 1.90 19.00
N SER A 66 2.47 2.22 20.29
CA SER A 66 3.62 1.72 21.04
C SER A 66 3.53 0.21 21.22
N VAL A 67 4.48 -0.52 20.62
CA VAL A 67 4.59 -1.98 20.70
C VAL A 67 5.41 -2.41 21.93
N PHE A 68 6.25 -1.52 22.45
CA PHE A 68 7.25 -1.83 23.47
C PHE A 68 6.79 -1.57 24.93
N ASP A 69 5.66 -0.88 25.12
CA ASP A 69 5.16 -0.53 26.46
C ASP A 69 4.35 -1.64 27.16
N TYR A 70 4.14 -2.80 26.51
CA TYR A 70 3.22 -3.83 26.99
C TYR A 70 3.81 -5.25 26.99
N GLY A 71 4.11 -5.79 28.18
CA GLY A 71 4.08 -7.23 28.46
C GLY A 71 5.31 -8.08 28.08
N ASP A 72 5.12 -9.41 28.18
CA ASP A 72 6.10 -10.46 27.87
C ASP A 72 6.45 -10.50 26.37
N HIS A 73 7.64 -11.03 26.06
CA HIS A 73 8.24 -11.01 24.70
C HIS A 73 7.35 -11.60 23.60
N ASP A 74 6.57 -12.65 23.90
CA ASP A 74 5.64 -13.24 22.92
C ASP A 74 4.50 -12.28 22.54
N THR A 75 3.96 -11.53 23.51
CA THR A 75 2.92 -10.52 23.26
C THR A 75 3.45 -9.36 22.42
N ILE A 76 4.72 -8.99 22.60
CA ILE A 76 5.40 -7.98 21.78
C ILE A 76 5.52 -8.46 20.33
N HIS A 77 5.87 -9.72 20.09
CA HIS A 77 5.98 -10.28 18.75
C HIS A 77 4.64 -10.32 18.02
N ASP A 78 3.58 -10.79 18.67
CA ASP A 78 2.23 -10.82 18.10
C ASP A 78 1.75 -9.41 17.78
N ARG A 79 2.01 -8.45 18.67
CA ARG A 79 1.66 -7.03 18.45
C ARG A 79 2.45 -6.41 17.30
N MET A 80 3.74 -6.68 17.19
CA MET A 80 4.56 -6.22 16.07
C MET A 80 4.05 -6.77 14.74
N THR A 81 3.64 -8.04 14.71
CA THR A 81 3.06 -8.69 13.53
C THR A 81 1.74 -8.02 13.16
N ALA A 82 0.81 -7.85 14.11
CA ALA A 82 -0.47 -7.21 13.87
C ALA A 82 -0.34 -5.74 13.40
N VAL A 83 0.60 -4.97 13.96
CA VAL A 83 0.88 -3.60 13.51
C VAL A 83 1.46 -3.61 12.08
N SER A 84 2.34 -4.55 11.76
CA SER A 84 2.90 -4.69 10.41
C SER A 84 1.84 -5.09 9.39
N GLU A 85 0.93 -6.01 9.75
CA GLU A 85 -0.23 -6.36 8.92
C GLU A 85 -1.14 -5.16 8.71
N TRP A 86 -1.41 -4.38 9.75
CA TRP A 86 -2.23 -3.18 9.64
C TRP A 86 -1.60 -2.12 8.71
N GLN A 87 -0.28 -1.91 8.79
CA GLN A 87 0.45 -1.08 7.82
C GLN A 87 0.30 -1.61 6.39
N GLY A 88 0.37 -2.92 6.22
CA GLY A 88 0.11 -3.59 4.94
C GLY A 88 -1.30 -3.30 4.41
N VAL A 89 -2.33 -3.42 5.26
CA VAL A 89 -3.72 -3.11 4.88
C VAL A 89 -3.87 -1.67 4.41
N ILE A 90 -3.28 -0.69 5.11
CA ILE A 90 -3.34 0.72 4.70
C ILE A 90 -2.64 0.92 3.35
N ARG A 91 -1.49 0.25 3.15
CA ARG A 91 -0.76 0.30 1.88
C ARG A 91 -1.57 -0.30 0.74
N ASP A 92 -2.20 -1.45 0.97
CA ASP A 92 -3.03 -2.13 -0.01
C ASP A 92 -4.23 -1.27 -0.40
N ILE A 93 -4.93 -0.64 0.57
CA ILE A 93 -6.05 0.28 0.29
C ILE A 93 -5.62 1.35 -0.71
N ARG A 94 -4.50 2.04 -0.44
CA ARG A 94 -3.97 3.07 -1.36
C ARG A 94 -3.64 2.51 -2.74
N LEU A 95 -3.09 1.31 -2.81
CA LEU A 95 -2.74 0.66 -4.07
C LEU A 95 -3.99 0.32 -4.91
N TYR A 96 -5.04 -0.23 -4.27
CA TYR A 96 -6.30 -0.52 -4.94
C TYR A 96 -7.07 0.76 -5.32
N GLU A 97 -6.99 1.82 -4.52
CA GLU A 97 -7.53 3.14 -4.90
C GLU A 97 -6.82 3.73 -6.11
N LEU A 98 -5.49 3.63 -6.17
CA LEU A 98 -4.72 4.02 -7.33
C LEU A 98 -5.11 3.19 -8.56
N ALA A 99 -5.26 1.87 -8.40
CA ALA A 99 -5.72 0.98 -9.47
C ALA A 99 -7.13 1.36 -9.96
N ARG A 100 -8.05 1.68 -9.03
CA ARG A 100 -9.39 2.19 -9.35
C ARG A 100 -9.32 3.47 -10.17
N GLN A 101 -8.46 4.41 -9.79
CA GLN A 101 -8.29 5.68 -10.51
C GLN A 101 -7.69 5.46 -11.90
N LEU A 102 -6.76 4.52 -12.06
CA LEU A 102 -6.17 4.15 -13.35
C LEU A 102 -7.21 3.46 -14.26
N SER A 103 -8.02 2.57 -13.72
CA SER A 103 -9.09 1.87 -14.44
C SER A 103 -10.21 2.82 -14.88
N GLN A 104 -10.58 3.79 -14.03
CA GLN A 104 -11.59 4.81 -14.36
C GLN A 104 -11.12 5.86 -15.36
N ASN A 105 -9.82 6.10 -15.43
CA ASN A 105 -9.23 7.03 -16.41
C ASN A 105 -8.95 6.37 -17.77
N ASP A 106 -9.28 5.08 -17.96
CA ASP A 106 -9.13 4.37 -19.24
C ASP A 106 -7.71 4.56 -19.85
N GLY A 107 -6.67 4.54 -18.99
CA GLY A 107 -5.28 4.74 -19.40
C GLY A 107 -4.90 6.18 -19.79
N HIS A 108 -5.74 7.18 -19.56
CA HIS A 108 -5.44 8.59 -19.79
C HIS A 108 -5.50 9.40 -18.50
N LEU A 109 -4.31 9.74 -17.97
CA LEU A 109 -4.17 10.84 -17.01
C LEU A 109 -4.65 12.11 -17.71
N ILE A 110 -5.85 12.60 -17.39
CA ILE A 110 -6.19 14.00 -17.68
C ILE A 110 -5.30 14.84 -16.76
N PRO A 111 -4.30 15.57 -17.29
CA PRO A 111 -3.55 16.49 -16.46
C PRO A 111 -4.46 17.70 -16.16
N ALA A 112 -4.55 18.06 -14.88
CA ALA A 112 -5.08 19.35 -14.47
C ALA A 112 -4.07 20.46 -14.77
#